data_AF-A0A7C5RSK0-F1
#
_entry.id   AF-A0A7C5RSK0-F1
#
_cell.length_a   1.000
_cell.length_b   1.000
_cell.length_c   1.000
_cell.angle_alpha   90.00
_cell.angle_beta   90.00
_cell.angle_gamma   90.00
#
_symmetry.space_group_name_H-M   'P 1'
#
loop_
_entity.id
_entity.type
_entity.pdbx_description
1 polymer ?
#
loop_
_entity_poly.entity_id
_entity_poly.type
_entity_poly.pdbx_seq_one_letter_code
_entity_poly.pdbx_strand_id
1 'polypeptide(L)'
;MGLTREDIVAWIERVAALMHEHRDFLTALDAAIGDADHGANMDRGFQAVLAKLQGGNPADSAGVLRTTAMTLLSTVGGASGPLYGTFFLTLATQLQNAERVDAQRWGAALEAAVKAV
;
A
#
# COMPACT_ATOMS: atom_id res chain seq x y z
N MET A 1 -9.27 -20.05 8.20
CA MET A 1 -8.45 -18.94 8.73
C MET A 1 -8.73 -17.71 7.90
N GLY A 2 -8.66 -16.52 8.48
CA GLY A 2 -8.85 -15.26 7.75
C GLY A 2 -7.73 -14.30 8.14
N LEU A 3 -7.40 -13.37 7.26
CA LEU A 3 -6.38 -12.35 7.49
C LEU A 3 -6.80 -11.48 8.67
N THR A 4 -5.84 -11.25 9.55
CA THR A 4 -5.93 -10.38 10.71
C THR A 4 -5.36 -9.00 10.39
N ARG A 5 -5.47 -8.08 11.35
CA ARG A 5 -4.81 -6.79 11.27
C ARG A 5 -3.29 -6.96 11.20
N GLU A 6 -2.75 -7.86 12.01
CA GLU A 6 -1.31 -8.14 12.12
C GLU A 6 -0.76 -8.70 10.81
N ASP A 7 -1.52 -9.55 10.11
CA ASP A 7 -1.15 -10.05 8.79
C ASP A 7 -1.03 -8.92 7.76
N ILE A 8 -1.94 -7.94 7.79
CA ILE A 8 -1.89 -6.77 6.90
C ILE A 8 -0.72 -5.86 7.26
N VAL A 9 -0.45 -5.62 8.54
CA VAL A 9 0.73 -4.85 8.97
C VAL A 9 2.02 -5.51 8.47
N ALA A 10 2.17 -6.82 8.70
CA ALA A 10 3.33 -7.58 8.24
C ALA A 10 3.49 -7.54 6.72
N TRP A 11 2.38 -7.57 5.97
CA TRP A 11 2.42 -7.39 4.52
C TRP A 11 2.95 -6.01 4.12
N ILE A 12 2.45 -4.94 4.72
CA ILE A 12 2.92 -3.57 4.42
C ILE A 12 4.39 -3.38 4.80
N GLU A 13 4.83 -3.93 5.94
CA GLU A 13 6.24 -3.95 6.34
C GLU A 13 7.11 -4.66 5.31
N ARG A 14 6.65 -5.81 4.79
CA ARG A 14 7.39 -6.54 3.75
C ARG A 14 7.45 -5.76 2.43
N VAL A 15 6.38 -5.08 2.03
CA VAL A 15 6.38 -4.23 0.83
C VAL A 15 7.38 -3.09 0.99
N ALA A 16 7.37 -2.40 2.13
CA ALA A 16 8.30 -1.31 2.39
C ALA A 16 9.76 -1.76 2.35
N ALA A 17 10.07 -2.92 2.95
CA ALA A 17 11.41 -3.51 2.89
C ALA A 17 11.84 -3.81 1.44
N LEU A 18 10.95 -4.37 0.62
CA LEU A 18 11.24 -4.67 -0.79
C LEU A 18 11.39 -3.41 -1.65
N MET A 19 10.58 -2.37 -1.43
CA MET A 19 10.72 -1.08 -2.11
C MET A 19 12.05 -0.42 -1.79
N HIS A 20 12.50 -0.53 -0.55
CA HIS A 20 13.82 -0.06 -0.14
C HIS A 20 14.95 -0.87 -0.77
N GLU A 21 14.90 -2.19 -0.66
CA GLU A 21 15.91 -3.11 -1.20
C GLU A 21 16.11 -2.94 -2.71
N HIS A 22 15.02 -2.73 -3.45
CA HIS A 22 15.03 -2.61 -4.90
C HIS A 22 14.91 -1.17 -5.41
N ARG A 23 15.09 -0.15 -4.55
CA ARG A 23 14.95 1.27 -4.92
C ARG A 23 15.72 1.63 -6.18
N ASP A 24 17.03 1.36 -6.19
CA ASP A 24 17.90 1.75 -7.30
C ASP A 24 17.60 0.95 -8.58
N PHE A 25 17.17 -0.31 -8.44
CA PHE A 25 16.74 -1.13 -9.57
C PHE A 25 15.46 -0.57 -10.21
N LEU A 26 14.46 -0.23 -9.41
CA LEU A 26 13.21 0.37 -9.89
C LEU A 26 13.45 1.74 -10.54
N THR A 27 14.33 2.56 -9.96
CA THR A 27 14.77 3.82 -10.57
C THR A 27 15.48 3.60 -11.90
N ALA A 28 16.32 2.56 -12.02
CA ALA A 28 17.00 2.25 -13.28
C ALA A 28 16.03 1.78 -14.38
N LEU A 29 15.02 0.98 -14.03
CA LEU A 29 13.95 0.59 -14.96
C LEU A 29 13.16 1.81 -15.46
N ASP A 30 12.81 2.70 -14.53
CA ASP A 30 12.09 3.92 -14.86
C ASP A 30 12.93 4.91 -15.68
N ALA A 31 14.23 5.02 -15.42
CA ALA A 31 15.15 5.82 -16.22
C ALA A 31 15.20 5.39 -17.71
N ALA A 32 14.93 4.13 -18.01
CA ALA A 32 14.94 3.63 -19.38
C ALA A 32 13.75 4.15 -20.22
N ILE A 33 12.63 4.51 -19.60
CA ILE A 33 11.36 4.85 -20.28
C ILE A 33 10.57 6.01 -19.63
N GLY A 34 11.14 6.68 -18.64
CA GLY A 34 10.49 7.64 -17.75
C GLY A 34 11.49 8.67 -17.21
N ASP A 35 11.24 9.19 -16.01
CA ASP A 35 12.00 10.30 -15.41
C ASP A 35 12.94 9.88 -14.26
N ALA A 36 13.12 8.58 -14.08
CA ALA A 36 14.04 7.98 -13.11
C ALA A 36 13.70 8.26 -11.65
N ASP A 37 12.43 8.50 -11.34
CA ASP A 37 11.99 8.87 -10.00
C ASP A 37 11.19 7.77 -9.28
N HIS A 38 10.72 6.74 -10.01
CA HIS A 38 9.77 5.76 -9.48
C HIS A 38 10.27 5.06 -8.21
N GLY A 39 11.48 4.48 -8.25
CA GLY A 39 12.05 3.77 -7.09
C GLY A 39 12.18 4.67 -5.86
N ALA A 40 12.70 5.90 -6.06
CA ALA A 40 12.84 6.88 -4.99
C ALA A 40 11.49 7.34 -4.42
N ASN A 41 10.48 7.52 -5.28
CA ASN A 41 9.13 7.90 -4.88
C ASN A 41 8.45 6.80 -4.07
N MET A 42 8.56 5.54 -4.50
CA MET A 42 7.95 4.40 -3.82
C MET A 42 8.62 4.10 -2.48
N ASP A 43 9.96 4.13 -2.40
CA ASP A 43 10.67 3.98 -1.13
C ASP A 43 10.25 5.09 -0.15
N ARG A 44 10.30 6.36 -0.56
CA ARG A 44 9.86 7.49 0.28
C ARG A 44 8.45 7.32 0.81
N GLY A 45 7.51 6.92 -0.07
CA GLY A 45 6.12 6.72 0.30
C GLY A 45 5.93 5.60 1.32
N PHE A 46 6.55 4.44 1.09
CA PHE A 46 6.42 3.31 2.00
C PHE A 46 7.18 3.50 3.31
N GLN A 47 8.32 4.20 3.34
CA GLN A 47 8.95 4.60 4.61
C GLN A 47 8.04 5.53 5.43
N ALA A 48 7.33 6.46 4.77
CA ALA A 48 6.35 7.31 5.43
C ALA A 48 5.16 6.50 5.97
N VAL A 49 4.71 5.48 5.24
CA VAL A 49 3.68 4.54 5.71
C VAL A 49 4.14 3.83 6.98
N LEU A 50 5.36 3.28 7.01
CA LEU A 50 5.90 2.62 8.20
C LEU A 50 5.93 3.55 9.42
N ALA A 51 6.44 4.77 9.24
CA ALA A 51 6.47 5.76 10.32
C ALA A 51 5.06 6.07 10.86
N LYS A 52 4.05 6.14 9.98
CA LYS A 52 2.64 6.36 10.37
C LYS A 52 2.02 5.14 11.06
N LEU A 53 2.35 3.93 10.65
CA LEU A 53 1.87 2.70 11.29
C LEU A 53 2.56 2.40 12.61
N GLN A 54 3.81 2.85 12.81
CA GLN A 54 4.50 2.77 14.10
C GLN A 54 3.99 3.83 15.09
N GLY A 55 3.73 5.05 14.60
CA GLY A 55 3.20 6.14 15.42
C GLY A 55 1.68 6.10 15.64
N GLY A 56 0.95 5.42 14.76
CA GLY A 56 -0.50 5.24 14.84
C GLY A 56 -0.83 3.83 15.30
N ASN A 57 -1.94 3.66 16.01
CA ASN A 57 -2.47 2.33 16.32
C ASN A 57 -3.82 2.14 15.60
N PRO A 58 -3.83 1.87 14.27
CA PRO A 58 -5.09 1.60 13.56
C PRO A 58 -5.82 0.45 14.24
N ALA A 59 -7.14 0.57 14.41
CA ALA A 59 -7.91 -0.40 15.17
C ALA A 59 -8.09 -1.75 14.46
N ASP A 60 -8.11 -1.75 13.13
CA ASP A 60 -8.43 -2.92 12.30
C ASP A 60 -7.67 -2.93 10.96
N SER A 61 -7.83 -4.01 10.18
CA SER A 61 -7.21 -4.20 8.86
C SER A 61 -7.57 -3.07 7.88
N ALA A 62 -8.83 -2.61 7.89
CA ALA A 62 -9.28 -1.52 7.04
C ALA A 62 -8.58 -0.20 7.40
N GLY A 63 -8.37 0.07 8.68
CA GLY A 63 -7.63 1.21 9.20
C GLY A 63 -6.17 1.21 8.78
N VAL A 64 -5.50 0.05 8.82
CA VAL A 64 -4.12 -0.09 8.31
C VAL A 64 -4.06 0.28 6.82
N LEU A 65 -4.93 -0.32 6.00
CA LEU A 65 -4.98 -0.06 4.56
C LEU A 65 -5.33 1.40 4.24
N ARG A 66 -6.23 2.03 5.02
CA ARG A 66 -6.59 3.43 4.85
C ARG A 66 -5.44 4.36 5.19
N THR A 67 -4.70 4.09 6.26
CA THR A 67 -3.48 4.83 6.61
C THR A 67 -2.45 4.71 5.48
N THR A 68 -2.24 3.50 4.96
CA THR A 68 -1.36 3.28 3.80
C THR A 68 -1.81 4.11 2.60
N ALA A 69 -3.08 4.01 2.21
CA ALA A 69 -3.66 4.72 1.07
C ALA A 69 -3.43 6.23 1.14
N MET A 70 -3.83 6.84 2.27
CA MET A 70 -3.73 8.29 2.45
C MET A 70 -2.29 8.77 2.51
N THR A 71 -1.40 7.96 3.06
CA THR A 71 0.03 8.29 3.11
C THR A 71 0.63 8.23 1.71
N LEU A 72 0.39 7.18 0.93
CA LEU A 72 0.91 7.09 -0.44
C LEU A 72 0.36 8.20 -1.33
N LEU A 73 -0.93 8.52 -1.23
CA LEU A 73 -1.55 9.61 -1.98
C LEU A 73 -0.90 10.98 -1.71
N SER A 74 -0.35 11.20 -0.52
CA SER A 74 0.25 12.47 -0.13
C SER A 74 1.78 12.52 -0.23
N THR A 75 2.46 11.38 -0.41
CA THR A 75 3.93 11.28 -0.32
C THR A 75 4.60 10.74 -1.58
N VAL A 76 3.89 9.92 -2.36
CA VAL A 76 4.36 9.40 -3.64
C VAL A 76 3.98 10.39 -4.74
N GLY A 77 4.99 10.88 -5.45
CA GLY A 77 4.82 11.76 -6.60
C GLY A 77 4.44 11.00 -7.88
N GLY A 78 4.21 11.75 -8.95
CA GLY A 78 3.91 11.20 -10.27
C GLY A 78 2.59 10.42 -10.34
N ALA A 79 2.46 9.57 -11.36
CA ALA A 79 1.24 8.77 -11.57
C ALA A 79 1.05 7.69 -10.50
N SER A 80 2.14 7.17 -9.92
CA SER A 80 2.09 6.06 -8.97
C SER A 80 1.36 6.41 -7.67
N GLY A 81 1.44 7.66 -7.19
CA GLY A 81 0.80 8.08 -5.95
C GLY A 81 -0.72 7.94 -5.97
N PRO A 82 -1.43 8.57 -6.92
CA PRO A 82 -2.88 8.39 -7.09
C PRO A 82 -3.28 6.94 -7.36
N LEU A 83 -2.51 6.18 -8.15
CA LEU A 83 -2.84 4.78 -8.47
C LEU A 83 -2.76 3.89 -7.23
N TYR A 84 -1.60 3.83 -6.56
CA TYR A 84 -1.47 3.00 -5.35
C TYR A 84 -2.34 3.52 -4.21
N GLY A 85 -2.47 4.84 -4.06
CA GLY A 85 -3.40 5.45 -3.11
C GLY A 85 -4.84 4.96 -3.32
N THR A 86 -5.33 4.98 -4.57
CA THR A 86 -6.68 4.52 -4.94
C THR A 86 -6.85 3.02 -4.73
N PHE A 87 -5.85 2.22 -5.10
CA PHE A 87 -5.84 0.78 -4.88
C PHE A 87 -6.03 0.44 -3.37
N PHE A 88 -5.19 1.01 -2.50
CA PHE A 88 -5.29 0.74 -1.06
C PHE A 88 -6.56 1.33 -0.43
N LEU A 89 -7.03 2.49 -0.91
CA LEU A 89 -8.26 3.10 -0.42
C LEU A 89 -9.48 2.23 -0.75
N THR A 90 -9.49 1.65 -1.95
CA THR A 90 -10.54 0.73 -2.39
C THR A 90 -10.51 -0.55 -1.56
N LEU A 91 -9.34 -1.15 -1.33
CA LEU A 91 -9.18 -2.28 -0.40
C LEU A 91 -9.73 -1.96 0.99
N ALA A 92 -9.33 -0.83 1.57
CA ALA A 92 -9.79 -0.39 2.89
C ALA A 92 -11.33 -0.26 2.95
N THR A 93 -11.94 0.21 1.86
CA THR A 93 -13.38 0.41 1.76
C THR A 93 -14.13 -0.91 1.61
N GLN A 94 -13.60 -1.87 0.86
CA GLN A 94 -14.22 -3.20 0.71
C GLN A 94 -14.12 -4.05 2.00
N LEU A 95 -13.06 -3.83 2.78
CA LEU A 95 -12.81 -4.53 4.02
C LEU A 95 -13.31 -3.80 5.28
N GLN A 96 -13.99 -2.65 5.12
CA GLN A 96 -14.55 -1.92 6.24
C GLN A 96 -15.53 -2.79 7.04
N ASN A 97 -15.52 -2.63 8.37
CA ASN A 97 -16.37 -3.37 9.32
C ASN A 97 -16.26 -4.90 9.19
N ALA A 98 -15.18 -5.42 8.61
CA ALA A 98 -14.93 -6.85 8.53
C ALA A 98 -14.36 -7.35 9.86
N GLU A 99 -15.15 -8.11 10.62
CA GLU A 99 -14.61 -8.84 11.79
C GLU A 99 -13.57 -9.90 11.37
N ARG A 100 -13.71 -10.43 10.14
CA ARG A 100 -12.78 -11.38 9.54
C ARG A 100 -12.69 -11.18 8.03
N VAL A 101 -11.46 -11.22 7.51
CA VAL A 101 -11.19 -11.19 6.08
C VAL A 101 -10.81 -12.59 5.62
N ASP A 102 -11.77 -13.37 5.15
CA ASP A 102 -11.48 -14.66 4.52
C ASP A 102 -10.98 -14.51 3.09
N ALA A 103 -10.58 -15.63 2.48
CA ALA A 103 -10.02 -15.64 1.12
C ALA A 103 -11.02 -15.12 0.07
N GLN A 104 -12.32 -15.41 0.22
CA GLN A 104 -13.33 -14.95 -0.74
C GLN A 104 -13.48 -13.44 -0.68
N ARG A 105 -13.58 -12.88 0.53
CA ARG A 105 -13.69 -11.44 0.74
C ARG A 105 -12.41 -10.71 0.32
N TRP A 106 -11.25 -11.26 0.63
CA TRP A 106 -9.96 -10.73 0.16
C TRP A 106 -9.89 -10.69 -1.37
N GLY A 107 -10.26 -11.78 -2.03
CA GLY A 107 -10.26 -11.87 -3.49
C GLY A 107 -11.18 -10.83 -4.13
N ALA A 108 -12.41 -10.69 -3.63
CA ALA A 108 -13.36 -9.68 -4.11
C ALA A 108 -12.85 -8.24 -3.89
N ALA A 109 -12.23 -7.98 -2.72
CA ALA A 109 -11.65 -6.67 -2.42
C ALA A 109 -10.48 -6.33 -3.36
N LEU A 110 -9.58 -7.29 -3.62
CA LEU A 110 -8.49 -7.13 -4.57
C LEU A 110 -9.00 -6.88 -5.99
N GLU A 111 -9.99 -7.63 -6.45
CA GLU A 111 -10.58 -7.43 -7.78
C GLU A 111 -11.16 -6.01 -7.93
N ALA A 112 -11.88 -5.54 -6.91
CA ALA A 112 -12.40 -4.17 -6.90
C ALA A 112 -11.28 -3.12 -6.91
N ALA A 113 -10.20 -3.34 -6.15
CA ALA A 113 -9.07 -2.42 -6.08
C ALA A 113 -8.28 -2.35 -7.40
N VAL A 114 -8.11 -3.48 -8.08
CA VAL A 114 -7.48 -3.52 -9.42
C VAL A 114 -8.36 -2.81 -10.46
N LYS A 115 -9.68 -2.96 -10.41
CA LYS A 115 -10.60 -2.25 -11.32
C LYS A 115 -10.63 -0.73 -11.11
N ALA A 116 -10.18 -0.25 -9.95
CA ALA A 116 -10.24 1.15 -9.58
C ALA A 116 -9.02 1.97 -10.06
N VAL A 117 -8.01 1.30 -10.64
CA VAL A 117 -6.78 1.90 -11.18
C VAL A 117 -6.64 1.60 -12.66
#